data_AF-K7K2B1-F1
#
_entry.id   AF-K7K2B1-F1
#
_cell.length_a   1.000
_cell.length_b   1.000
_cell.length_c   1.000
_cell.angle_alpha   90.00
_cell.angle_beta   90.00
_cell.angle_gamma   90.00
#
_symmetry.space_group_name_H-M   'P 1'
#
loop_
_entity.id
_entity.type
_entity.pdbx_description
1 polymer ?
#
loop_
_entity_poly.entity_id
_entity_poly.type
_entity_poly.pdbx_seq_one_letter_code
_entity_poly.pdbx_strand_id
1 'polypeptide(L)' 'MCFQQIPKNILLEVLGPSKVFKEVIKKIINSIVVEYVEKCLIISKDLRVEQSFEDLETTFEEGEKFSFVVVLKLQK' A
#
# COMPACT_ATOMS: atom_id res chain seq x y z
N MET A 1 6.32 16.10 -17.90
CA MET A 1 5.99 16.70 -16.59
C MET A 1 7.10 16.32 -15.63
N CYS A 2 7.86 17.29 -15.12
CA CYS A 2 8.90 17.03 -14.14
C CYS A 2 8.25 16.80 -12.79
N PHE A 3 8.14 15.55 -12.33
CA PHE A 3 7.89 15.26 -10.92
C PHE A 3 9.13 15.70 -10.15
N GLN A 4 9.19 16.98 -9.76
CA GLN A 4 10.19 17.41 -8.79
C GLN A 4 9.93 16.63 -7.50
N GLN A 5 11.00 16.09 -6.91
CA GLN A 5 10.94 15.39 -5.63
C GLN A 5 10.48 16.40 -4.57
N ILE A 6 9.17 16.44 -4.30
CA ILE A 6 8.60 17.33 -3.29
C ILE A 6 9.11 16.85 -1.93
N PRO A 7 9.75 17.72 -1.13
CA PRO A 7 10.22 17.36 0.20
C PRO A 7 9.07 16.81 1.07
N LYS A 8 9.36 15.76 1.84
CA LYS A 8 8.37 15.09 2.71
C LYS A 8 7.63 16.06 3.63
N ASN A 9 8.33 17.02 4.22
CA ASN A 9 7.72 18.04 5.10
C ASN A 9 6.65 18.87 4.38
N ILE A 10 6.89 19.24 3.11
CA ILE A 10 5.92 20.01 2.32
C ILE A 10 4.68 19.17 2.03
N LEU A 11 4.84 17.88 1.71
CA LEU A 11 3.71 16.98 1.51
C LEU A 11 2.87 16.84 2.78
N LEU A 12 3.53 16.69 3.94
CA LEU A 12 2.84 16.58 5.22
C LEU A 12 2.10 17.87 5.59
N GLU A 13 2.69 19.03 5.31
CA GLU A 13 2.08 20.34 5.58
C GLU A 13 0.86 20.61 4.69
N VAL A 14 1.00 20.36 3.38
CA VAL A 14 -0.04 20.70 2.40
C VAL A 14 -1.19 19.68 2.38
N LEU A 15 -0.88 18.39 2.52
CA LEU A 15 -1.88 17.32 2.39
C LEU A 15 -2.36 16.79 3.74
N GLY A 16 -1.55 16.92 4.79
CA GLY A 16 -1.76 16.28 6.08
C GLY A 16 -1.22 14.84 6.13
N PRO A 17 -0.79 14.35 7.32
CA PRO A 17 -0.21 13.02 7.48
C PRO A 17 -1.09 11.89 6.92
N SER A 18 -2.40 11.92 7.20
CA SER A 18 -3.29 10.83 6.79
C SER A 18 -3.38 10.63 5.28
N LYS A 19 -3.45 11.73 4.50
CA LYS A 19 -3.44 11.63 3.04
C LYS A 19 -2.11 11.11 2.51
N VAL A 20 -0.99 11.53 3.12
CA VAL A 20 0.34 11.06 2.74
C VAL A 20 0.49 9.57 3.04
N PHE A 21 0.14 9.13 4.25
CA PHE A 21 0.22 7.72 4.64
C PHE A 21 -0.72 6.84 3.84
N LYS A 22 -1.91 7.34 3.48
CA LYS A 22 -2.82 6.64 2.57
C LYS A 22 -2.20 6.30 1.24
N GLU A 23 -1.55 7.27 0.60
CA GLU A 23 -0.91 7.03 -0.68
C GLU A 23 0.34 6.15 -0.55
N VAL A 24 1.10 6.26 0.54
CA VAL A 24 2.26 5.41 0.81
C VAL A 24 1.84 3.95 1.03
N ILE A 25 0.91 3.68 1.95
CA ILE A 25 0.39 2.35 2.26
C ILE A 25 -0.18 1.69 1.00
N LYS A 26 -1.00 2.42 0.24
CA LYS A 26 -1.55 1.93 -1.04
C LYS A 26 -0.46 1.54 -2.04
N LYS A 27 0.60 2.35 -2.16
CA LYS A 27 1.73 2.04 -3.05
C LYS A 27 2.51 0.82 -2.58
N ILE A 28 2.78 0.69 -1.28
CA ILE A 28 3.48 -0.47 -0.71
C ILE A 28 2.70 -1.74 -1.03
N ILE A 29 1.41 -1.77 -0.68
CA ILE A 29 0.53 -2.93 -0.92
C ILE A 29 0.51 -3.29 -2.40
N ASN A 30 0.25 -2.32 -3.28
CA ASN A 30 0.19 -2.56 -4.72
C ASN A 30 1.50 -3.12 -5.26
N SER A 31 2.64 -2.59 -4.83
CA SER A 31 3.96 -3.06 -5.26
C SER A 31 4.21 -4.52 -4.89
N ILE A 32 3.93 -4.89 -3.63
CA ILE A 32 4.16 -6.25 -3.13
C ILE A 32 3.18 -7.25 -3.75
N VAL A 33 1.92 -6.85 -3.88
CA VAL A 33 0.89 -7.71 -4.47
C VAL A 33 1.15 -7.97 -5.95
N VAL A 34 1.55 -6.95 -6.71
CA VAL A 34 1.93 -7.14 -8.13
C VAL A 34 3.08 -8.14 -8.22
N GLU A 35 4.13 -7.98 -7.41
CA GLU A 35 5.27 -8.91 -7.37
C GLU A 35 4.84 -10.34 -7.02
N TYR A 36 3.89 -10.50 -6.10
CA TYR A 36 3.37 -11.81 -5.71
C TYR A 36 2.52 -12.46 -6.81
N VAL A 37 1.65 -11.67 -7.46
CA VAL A 37 0.78 -12.15 -8.53
C VAL A 37 1.59 -12.57 -9.75
N GLU A 38 2.64 -11.84 -10.11
CA GLU A 38 3.54 -12.21 -11.21
C GLU A 38 4.25 -13.56 -10.97
N LYS A 39 4.45 -13.95 -9.70
CA LYS A 39 5.03 -15.25 -9.33
C LYS A 39 3.99 -16.38 -9.29
N CYS A 40 2.69 -16.08 -9.35
CA CYS A 40 1.60 -17.04 -9.21
C CYS A 40 0.65 -17.01 -10.42
N LEU A 41 0.79 -17.98 -11.32
CA LEU A 41 0.07 -18.05 -12.60
C LEU A 41 -1.46 -18.25 -12.51
N ILE A 42 -2.02 -18.52 -11.31
CA ILE A 42 -3.39 -19.03 -11.14
C ILE A 42 -4.19 -18.19 -10.13
N ILE A 43 -4.07 -16.87 -10.19
CA ILE A 43 -4.84 -15.98 -9.31
C ILE A 43 -6.05 -15.43 -10.07
N SER A 44 -7.24 -15.57 -9.46
CA SER A 44 -8.46 -14.93 -9.97
C SER A 44 -8.44 -13.43 -9.65
N LYS A 45 -9.25 -12.64 -10.35
CA LYS A 45 -9.34 -11.17 -10.14
C LYS A 45 -9.81 -10.76 -8.73
N ASP A 46 -10.23 -11.71 -7.90
CA ASP A 46 -10.66 -11.47 -6.52
C ASP A 46 -9.44 -11.45 -5.58
N LEU A 47 -8.71 -10.33 -5.65
CA LEU A 47 -7.64 -9.95 -4.74
C LEU A 47 -8.17 -8.87 -3.79
N ARG A 48 -8.01 -9.05 -2.48
CA ARG A 48 -8.32 -8.02 -1.49
C ARG A 48 -7.34 -8.01 -0.33
N VAL A 49 -7.19 -6.84 0.29
CA VAL A 49 -6.54 -6.69 1.60
C VAL A 49 -7.60 -6.81 2.68
N GLU A 50 -7.33 -7.57 3.75
CA GLU A 50 -8.33 -7.81 4.80
C GLU A 50 -8.53 -6.62 5.72
N GLN A 51 -7.46 -5.88 6.03
CA GLN A 51 -7.50 -4.75 6.94
C GLN A 51 -8.14 -3.51 6.31
N SER A 52 -8.82 -2.70 7.13
CA SER A 52 -9.26 -1.38 6.71
C SER A 52 -8.05 -0.44 6.55
N PHE A 53 -8.28 0.73 5.93
CA PHE A 53 -7.21 1.72 5.82
C PHE A 53 -6.80 2.24 7.21
N GLU A 54 -7.78 2.48 8.07
CA GLU A 54 -7.62 2.98 9.42
C GLU A 54 -6.81 1.98 10.27
N ASP A 55 -7.10 0.69 10.18
CA ASP A 55 -6.32 -0.35 10.88
C ASP A 55 -4.86 -0.34 10.43
N LEU A 56 -4.62 -0.30 9.11
CA LEU A 56 -3.26 -0.25 8.56
C LEU A 56 -2.53 1.02 9.00
N GLU A 57 -3.20 2.16 8.97
CA GLU A 57 -2.65 3.45 9.39
C GLU A 57 -2.23 3.44 10.86
N THR A 58 -2.99 2.80 11.75
CA THR A 58 -2.63 2.69 13.19
C THR A 58 -1.37 1.85 13.44
N THR A 59 -1.01 0.97 12.50
CA THR A 59 0.19 0.12 12.59
C THR A 59 1.37 0.64 11.77
N PHE A 60 1.17 1.72 11.01
CA PHE A 60 2.18 2.26 10.11
C PHE A 60 3.11 3.23 10.85
N GLU A 61 4.32 2.78 11.16
CA GLU A 61 5.38 3.59 11.74
C GLU A 61 6.56 3.70 10.79
N GLU A 62 7.09 4.91 10.62
CA GLU A 62 8.22 5.15 9.72
C GLU A 62 9.49 4.47 10.24
N GLY A 63 10.14 3.69 9.37
CA GLY A 63 11.37 2.96 9.71
C GLY A 63 11.13 1.60 10.33
N GLU A 64 9.89 1.32 10.73
CA GLU A 64 9.49 0.05 11.34
C GLU A 64 8.98 -0.96 10.30
N LYS A 65 8.87 -2.22 10.74
CA LYS A 65 8.31 -3.28 9.89
C LYS A 65 6.82 -3.06 9.69
N PHE A 66 6.38 -3.11 8.43
CA PHE A 66 4.99 -3.03 8.04
C PHE A 66 4.49 -4.37 7.49
N SER A 67 3.28 -4.79 7.90
CA SER A 67 2.67 -6.04 7.46
C SER A 67 1.17 -5.86 7.22
N PHE A 68 0.64 -6.61 6.26
CA PHE A 68 -0.77 -6.64 5.90
C PHE A 68 -1.14 -8.04 5.42
N VAL A 69 -2.43 -8.36 5.43
CA VAL A 69 -2.94 -9.68 5.00
C VAL A 69 -3.68 -9.52 3.68
N VAL A 70 -3.32 -10.38 2.73
CA VAL A 70 -3.93 -10.43 1.41
C VAL A 70 -4.72 -11.73 1.30
N VAL A 71 -5.99 -11.63 0.91
CA VAL A 71 -6.81 -12.77 0.54
C VAL A 71 -6.93 -12.82 -0.97
N LEU A 72 -6.55 -13.97 -1.51
CA LEU A 72 -6.57 -14.29 -2.93
C LEU A 72 -7.51 -15.47 -3.13
N LYS A 73 -8.26 -15.43 -4.23
CA LYS A 73 -8.96 -16.62 -4.72
C LYS A 73 -8.21 -17.16 -5.93
N LEU A 74 -7.92 -18.45 -5.93
CA LEU A 74 -7.28 -19.10 -7.07
C LEU A 74 -8.33 -19.35 -8.17
N GLN A 75 -7.91 -19.26 -9.44
CA GLN A 75 -8.73 -19.81 -10.53
C GLN A 75 -8.72 -21.34 -10.41
N LYS A 76 -9.90 -21.95 -10.49
CA LYS A 76 -10.04 -23.41 -10.59
C LYS A 76 -9.76 -23.86 -12.02
#